data_AF-A0A242BTC3-F1
#
_entry.id   AF-A0A242BTC3-F1
#
_cell.length_a   1.000
_cell.length_b   1.000
_cell.length_c   1.000
_cell.angle_alpha   90.00
_cell.angle_beta   90.00
_cell.angle_gamma   90.00
#
_symmetry.space_group_name_H-M   'P 1'
#
loop_
_entity.id
_entity.type
_entity.pdbx_description
1 polymer ?
#
loop_
_entity_poly.entity_id
_entity_poly.type
_entity_poly.pdbx_seq_one_letter_code
_entity_poly.pdbx_strand_id
1 'polypeptide(L)'
;MHISSNRRCYNSYHVPFETLAYASWPPTYVTCDCGNLAKHIVRFRLLEGGAPHFQDTFIWKCEECGACYRQRKGTFDFERVEEKREKEDGEKGTTN
;
A
#
# COMPACT_ATOMS: atom_id res chain seq x y z
N MET A 1 8.45 9.70 19.62
CA MET A 1 8.47 8.27 19.25
C MET A 1 9.15 8.17 17.90
N HIS A 2 10.31 7.52 17.81
CA HIS A 2 11.02 7.37 16.54
C HIS A 2 10.45 6.15 15.80
N ILE A 3 9.75 6.37 14.70
CA ILE A 3 9.23 5.29 13.87
C ILE A 3 10.37 4.82 12.96
N SER A 4 10.79 3.57 13.12
CA SER A 4 11.76 2.92 12.22
C SER A 4 11.00 2.02 11.24
N SER A 5 11.18 2.26 9.95
CA SER A 5 10.53 1.54 8.85
C SER A 5 11.59 1.16 7.80
N ASN A 6 11.42 0.02 7.14
CA ASN A 6 12.26 -0.39 6.01
C ASN A 6 12.03 0.40 4.71
N ARG A 7 11.10 1.36 4.70
CA ARG A 7 10.80 2.26 3.57
C ARG A 7 10.55 3.68 4.07
N ARG A 8 10.85 4.68 3.24
CA ARG A 8 10.58 6.08 3.62
C ARG A 8 9.10 6.38 3.54
N CYS A 9 8.56 7.08 4.54
CA CYS A 9 7.14 7.38 4.69
C CYS A 9 6.87 8.88 4.53
N TYR A 10 5.72 9.23 3.93
CA TYR A 10 5.35 10.62 3.66
C TYR A 10 3.87 10.88 3.95
N ASN A 11 3.56 12.14 4.25
CA ASN A 11 2.19 12.63 4.38
C ASN A 11 1.58 12.98 3.01
N SER A 12 0.35 13.47 3.00
CA SER A 12 -0.37 13.91 1.79
C SER A 12 0.33 15.04 1.02
N TYR A 13 1.24 15.77 1.67
CA TYR A 13 2.04 16.85 1.07
C TYR A 13 3.42 16.38 0.60
N HIS A 14 3.67 15.07 0.56
CA HIS A 14 4.95 14.49 0.12
C HIS A 14 6.13 14.87 1.03
N VAL A 15 5.86 15.27 2.28
CA VAL A 15 6.88 15.61 3.27
C VAL A 15 7.29 14.32 4.01
N PRO A 16 8.60 14.00 4.10
CA PRO A 16 9.08 12.84 4.83
C PRO A 16 8.73 12.91 6.32
N PHE A 17 8.41 11.76 6.93
CA PHE A 17 8.07 11.71 8.36
C PHE A 17 9.25 12.08 9.28
N GLU A 18 10.49 11.87 8.83
CA GLU A 18 11.67 12.22 9.64
C GLU A 18 11.79 13.73 9.91
N THR A 19 11.13 14.57 9.10
CA THR A 19 11.17 16.03 9.24
C THR A 19 9.96 16.60 10.01
N LEU A 20 9.06 15.75 10.49
CA LEU A 20 7.81 16.16 11.15
C LEU A 20 7.82 15.75 12.63
N ALA A 21 7.55 16.72 13.51
CA ALA A 21 7.36 16.45 14.94
C ALA A 21 6.11 15.60 15.23
N TYR A 22 5.10 15.66 14.35
CA TYR A 22 3.83 14.93 14.46
C TYR A 22 3.45 14.31 13.13
N ALA A 23 4.03 13.14 12.84
CA ALA A 23 3.58 12.31 11.73
C ALA A 23 2.33 11.52 12.13
N SER A 24 1.34 11.43 11.23
CA SER A 24 0.15 10.60 11.43
C SER A 24 0.35 9.25 10.75
N TRP A 25 0.10 8.15 11.48
CA TRP A 25 0.12 6.80 10.93
C TRP A 25 -1.32 6.31 10.71
N PRO A 26 -1.65 5.65 9.60
CA PRO A 26 -0.77 5.22 8.49
C PRO A 26 -0.29 6.38 7.57
N PRO A 27 0.90 6.26 6.95
CA PRO A 27 1.39 7.25 6.00
C PRO A 27 0.57 7.27 4.72
N THR A 28 0.47 8.44 4.08
CA THR A 28 -0.22 8.57 2.80
C THR A 28 0.59 7.94 1.67
N TYR A 29 1.92 8.06 1.71
CA TYR A 29 2.82 7.48 0.71
C TYR A 29 4.01 6.77 1.34
N VAL A 30 4.55 5.81 0.59
CA VAL A 30 5.82 5.13 0.89
C VAL A 30 6.70 5.02 -0.36
N THR A 31 8.02 4.93 -0.20
CA THR A 31 8.94 4.71 -1.33
C THR A 31 8.70 3.37 -2.01
N CYS A 32 8.56 3.39 -3.33
CA CYS A 32 8.57 2.23 -4.19
C CYS A 32 10.00 1.92 -4.67
N ASP A 33 10.27 0.65 -4.98
CA ASP A 33 11.58 0.21 -5.46
C ASP A 33 11.92 0.76 -6.87
N CYS A 34 10.90 1.25 -7.61
CA CYS A 34 11.10 1.93 -8.89
C CYS A 34 11.48 3.42 -8.76
N GLY A 35 11.65 3.94 -7.55
CA GLY A 35 11.98 5.35 -7.28
C GLY A 35 10.77 6.28 -7.17
N ASN A 36 9.57 5.84 -7.55
CA ASN A 36 8.32 6.58 -7.37
C ASN A 36 7.69 6.32 -5.99
N LEU A 37 6.53 6.90 -5.74
CA LEU A 37 5.76 6.71 -4.51
C LEU A 37 4.61 5.73 -4.69
N ALA A 38 4.42 4.86 -3.70
CA ALA A 38 3.23 4.04 -3.56
C ALA A 38 2.23 4.76 -2.63
N LYS A 39 0.97 4.87 -3.07
CA LYS A 39 -0.10 5.56 -2.35
C LYS A 39 -0.92 4.59 -1.51
N HIS A 40 -1.31 5.00 -0.31
CA HIS A 40 -2.14 4.22 0.60
C HIS A 40 -3.51 3.95 -0.03
N ILE A 41 -3.94 2.68 0.00
CA ILE A 41 -5.25 2.28 -0.45
C ILE A 41 -6.23 2.42 0.73
N VAL A 42 -7.16 3.36 0.61
CA VAL A 42 -8.27 3.51 1.54
C VAL A 42 -9.51 2.92 0.88
N ARG A 43 -10.18 1.97 1.53
CA ARG A 43 -11.46 1.43 1.05
C ARG A 43 -12.59 2.28 1.61
N PHE A 44 -13.45 2.75 0.71
CA PHE A 44 -14.70 3.39 1.05
C PHE A 44 -15.83 2.38 0.97
N ARG A 45 -16.67 2.30 2.00
CA ARG A 45 -17.95 1.61 1.95
C ARG A 45 -19.03 2.45 2.64
N LEU A 46 -20.27 2.31 2.18
CA LEU A 46 -21.44 2.83 2.88
C LEU A 46 -21.95 1.76 3.85
N LEU A 47 -22.21 2.14 5.11
CA LEU A 47 -22.88 1.25 6.06
C LEU A 47 -24.39 1.21 5.79
N GLU A 48 -25.07 0.20 6.33
CA GLU A 48 -26.54 0.18 6.38
C GLU A 48 -27.01 1.42 7.17
N GLY A 49 -27.60 2.38 6.46
CA GLY A 49 -27.91 3.72 7.01
C GLY A 49 -27.23 4.89 6.28
N GLY A 50 -26.40 4.61 5.27
CA GLY A 50 -25.81 5.64 4.39
C GLY A 50 -24.61 6.38 4.99
N ALA A 51 -24.17 6.02 6.19
CA ALA A 51 -22.99 6.61 6.80
C ALA A 51 -21.72 6.17 6.04
N PRO A 52 -20.82 7.11 5.68
CA PRO A 52 -19.55 6.78 5.06
C PRO A 52 -18.63 6.06 6.06
N HIS A 53 -18.02 4.96 5.64
CA HIS A 53 -17.04 4.23 6.43
C HIS A 53 -15.77 4.05 5.61
N PHE A 54 -14.69 4.65 6.10
CA PHE A 54 -13.36 4.52 5.54
C PHE A 54 -12.61 3.45 6.31
N GLN A 55 -12.17 2.42 5.60
CA GLN A 55 -11.32 1.38 6.15
C GLN A 55 -9.94 1.53 5.53
N ASP A 56 -8.98 1.94 6.34
CA ASP A 56 -7.57 1.91 5.97
C ASP A 56 -7.15 0.48 5.70
N THR A 57 -6.87 0.18 4.43
CA THR A 57 -6.19 -1.08 4.12
C THR A 57 -4.73 -0.76 4.25
N PHE A 58 -4.04 -1.41 5.19
CA PHE A 58 -2.60 -1.28 5.43
C PHE A 58 -1.77 -1.78 4.22
N ILE A 59 -2.08 -1.28 3.03
CA ILE A 59 -1.64 -1.64 1.69
C ILE A 59 -1.43 -0.34 0.92
N TRP A 60 -0.30 -0.23 0.24
CA TRP A 60 0.09 0.86 -0.64
C TRP A 60 0.33 0.32 -2.03
N LYS A 61 -0.07 1.06 -3.07
CA LYS A 61 0.17 0.68 -4.47
C LYS A 61 0.87 1.80 -5.22
N CYS A 62 1.93 1.43 -5.94
CA CYS A 62 2.58 2.33 -6.89
C CYS A 62 1.77 2.37 -8.19
N GLU A 63 1.34 3.56 -8.60
CA GLU A 63 0.59 3.74 -9.85
C GLU A 63 1.48 3.53 -11.09
N GLU A 64 2.80 3.77 -10.95
CA GLU A 64 3.77 3.68 -12.05
C GLU A 64 4.18 2.23 -12.39
N CYS A 65 4.57 1.43 -11.39
CA CYS A 65 5.03 0.06 -11.62
C CYS A 65 4.04 -1.02 -11.16
N GLY A 66 2.91 -0.62 -10.57
CA GLY A 66 1.89 -1.54 -10.06
C GLY A 66 2.30 -2.30 -8.79
N ALA A 67 3.50 -2.10 -8.25
CA ALA A 67 3.95 -2.79 -7.05
C ALA A 67 3.06 -2.46 -5.85
N CYS A 68 2.68 -3.48 -5.11
CA CYS A 68 1.91 -3.36 -3.88
C CYS A 68 2.79 -3.66 -2.66
N TYR A 69 2.59 -2.92 -1.59
CA TYR A 69 3.30 -3.08 -0.32
C TYR A 69 2.28 -3.14 0.81
N ARG A 70 2.43 -4.07 1.74
CA ARG A 70 1.57 -4.22 2.92
C ARG A 70 2.38 -3.96 4.17
N GLN A 71 1.82 -3.25 5.14
CA GLN A 71 2.45 -3.14 6.46
C GLN A 71 2.26 -4.44 7.23
N ARG A 72 3.36 -4.97 7.80
CA ARG A 72 3.33 -6.13 8.69
C ARG A 72 2.67 -5.77 10.02
N LYS A 73 1.67 -6.56 10.42
CA LYS A 73 0.89 -6.33 11.64
C LYS A 73 1.79 -6.20 12.87
N GLY A 74 1.60 -5.14 13.66
CA GLY A 74 2.37 -4.89 14.88
C GLY A 74 3.77 -4.30 14.67
N THR A 75 4.15 -4.00 13.43
CA THR A 75 5.43 -3.38 13.08
C THR A 75 5.21 -2.18 12.17
N PHE A 76 6.25 -1.40 11.87
CA PHE A 76 6.21 -0.35 10.86
C PHE A 76 6.88 -0.76 9.54
N ASP A 77 7.20 -2.06 9.40
CA ASP A 77 7.84 -2.60 8.20
C ASP A 77 6.82 -2.96 7.13
N PHE A 78 7.25 -2.84 5.88
CA PHE A 78 6.47 -3.13 4.70
C PHE A 78 6.99 -4.37 3.97
N GLU A 79 6.09 -5.24 3.55
CA GLU A 79 6.37 -6.38 2.68
C GLU A 79 5.78 -6.15 1.30
N ARG A 80 6.53 -6.53 0.25
CA ARG A 80 6.01 -6.48 -1.11
C ARG A 80 4.97 -7.58 -1.29
N VAL A 81 3.80 -7.22 -1.77
CA VAL A 81 2.75 -8.15 -2.14
C VAL A 81 2.87 -8.40 -3.62
N GLU A 82 3.31 -9.60 -3.98
CA GLU A 82 3.14 -10.09 -5.34
C GLU A 82 1.65 -10.41 -5.48
N GLU A 83 0.92 -9.60 -6.24
CA GLU A 83 -0.32 -10.12 -6.84
C GLU A 83 0.12 -11.32 -7.66
N LYS A 84 -0.08 -12.52 -7.13
CA LYS A 84 -0.18 -13.71 -7.96
C LYS A 84 -1.28 -13.37 -8.97
N ARG A 85 -0.88 -12.88 -10.14
CA ARG A 85 -1.64 -13.14 -11.34
C ARG A 85 -1.63 -14.66 -11.41
N GLU A 86 -2.65 -15.29 -10.86
CA GLU A 86 -3.04 -16.60 -11.30
C GLU A 86 -3.19 -16.44 -12.80
N LYS A 87 -2.15 -16.87 -13.51
CA LYS A 87 -2.30 -17.20 -14.91
C LYS A 87 -3.41 -18.24 -14.88
N GLU A 88 -4.54 -17.93 -15.50
CA GLU A 88 -5.34 -18.98 -16.10
C GLU A 88 -4.45 -19.60 -17.19
N ASP A 89 -3.52 -20.47 -16.76
CA ASP A 89 -2.89 -21.47 -17.61
C ASP A 89 -3.98 -22.49 -17.94
N GLY A 90 -4.86 -22.10 -18.85
CA GLY A 90 -5.72 -22.98 -19.61
C GLY A 90 -5.04 -23.36 -20.91
N GLU A 91 -3.79 -23.84 -20.84
CA GLU A 91 -3.14 -24.56 -21.90
C GLU A 91 -3.93 -25.85 -22.17
N LYS A 92 -4.62 -25.92 -23.30
CA LYS A 92 -4.83 -27.20 -24.00
C LYS A 92 -4.31 -27.05 -25.41
N GLY A 93 -3.02 -27.36 -25.56
CA GLY A 93 -2.46 -27.80 -26.82
C GLY A 93 -3.05 -29.16 -27.23
N THR A 94 -3.53 -29.19 -28.46
CA THR A 94 -3.26 -30.20 -29.52
C THR A 94 -3.78 -31.64 -29.39
N THR A 95 -4.08 -32.19 -30.58
CA THR A 95 -4.29 -33.59 -31.00
C THR A 95 -5.70 -34.12 -30.75
N ASN A 96 -6.49 -34.51 -31.75
CA ASN A 96 -6.20 -35.15 -33.04
C ASN A 96 -7.32 -34.83 -34.04
#